data_AF-A0A9D8X0S1-F1
#
_entry.id   AF-A0A9D8X0S1-F1
#
_cell.length_a   1.000
_cell.length_b   1.000
_cell.length_c   1.000
_cell.angle_alpha   90.00
_cell.angle_beta   90.00
_cell.angle_gamma   90.00
#
_symmetry.space_group_name_H-M   'P 1'
#
loop_
_entity.id
_entity.type
_entity.pdbx_description
1 polymer ?
#
loop_
_entity_poly.entity_id
_entity_poly.type
_entity_poly.pdbx_seq_one_letter_code
_entity_poly.pdbx_strand_id
1 'polypeptide(L)'
;HEMIRVGADAVIMQHSHCIGCYEKFEGGHIVYGQGNFNFSYGEVEKKPTWYTSLLVELDIEKEMNISFHPIVTTLTGCDLARGKDAVEILTAFNERNASLLDGSWRDGWHAFCTSEEIFNSYTEKVERDFDDDEKRQLFAHFLDCEAHTDVWRELYPTWNHTND
;
A
#
# COMPACT_ATOMS: atom_id res chain seq x y z
N HIS A 1 4.51 8.72 -9.29
CA HIS A 1 4.28 9.58 -10.48
C HIS A 1 5.51 9.71 -11.38
N GLU A 2 6.72 9.90 -10.85
CA GLU A 2 7.95 10.06 -11.66
C GLU A 2 8.19 8.98 -12.72
N MET A 3 7.95 7.70 -12.37
CA MET A 3 8.07 6.60 -13.35
C MET A 3 7.17 6.78 -14.58
N ILE A 4 5.96 7.33 -14.41
CA ILE A 4 5.06 7.64 -15.54
C ILE A 4 5.61 8.81 -16.35
N ARG A 5 6.07 9.88 -15.69
CA ARG A 5 6.63 11.08 -16.34
C ARG A 5 7.83 10.76 -17.24
N VAL A 6 8.62 9.75 -16.88
CA VAL A 6 9.77 9.29 -17.67
C VAL A 6 9.41 8.21 -18.71
N GLY A 7 8.12 7.90 -18.88
CA GLY A 7 7.60 7.11 -19.99
C GLY A 7 7.07 5.72 -19.65
N ALA A 8 6.85 5.36 -18.38
CA ALA A 8 6.17 4.12 -18.05
C ALA A 8 4.65 4.23 -18.31
N ASP A 9 4.06 3.24 -18.99
CA ASP A 9 2.61 3.17 -19.21
C ASP A 9 1.85 2.59 -18.01
N ALA A 10 2.52 1.76 -17.20
CA ALA A 10 1.97 1.16 -15.99
C ALA A 10 3.03 0.98 -14.89
N VAL A 11 2.67 1.26 -13.65
CA VAL A 11 3.48 1.05 -12.45
C VAL A 11 2.66 0.25 -11.45
N ILE A 12 3.15 -0.93 -11.04
CA ILE A 12 2.44 -1.82 -10.13
C ILE A 12 3.31 -2.09 -8.91
N MET A 13 2.84 -1.69 -7.73
CA MET A 13 3.55 -1.90 -6.46
C MET A 13 3.21 -3.27 -5.87
N GLN A 14 4.24 -4.01 -5.45
CA GLN A 14 4.15 -5.45 -5.13
C GLN A 14 4.50 -5.80 -3.67
N HIS A 15 4.80 -4.82 -2.82
CA HIS A 15 5.20 -5.09 -1.43
C HIS A 15 4.02 -5.09 -0.45
N SER A 16 3.01 -4.26 -0.70
CA SER A 16 1.87 -4.17 0.20
C SER A 16 1.05 -5.46 0.14
N HIS A 17 1.04 -6.22 1.23
CA HIS A 17 0.20 -7.40 1.42
C HIS A 17 -1.30 -7.07 1.60
N CYS A 18 -1.73 -5.91 1.11
CA CYS A 18 -3.09 -5.44 1.06
C CYS A 18 -3.35 -4.73 -0.28
N ILE A 19 -4.61 -4.74 -0.71
CA ILE A 19 -5.03 -4.00 -1.91
C ILE A 19 -5.00 -2.51 -1.59
N GLY A 20 -4.14 -1.78 -2.29
CA GLY A 20 -4.03 -0.33 -2.16
C GLY A 20 -5.12 0.40 -2.94
N CYS A 21 -4.70 1.41 -3.69
CA CYS A 21 -5.52 2.22 -4.58
C CYS A 21 -4.94 2.22 -6.01
N TYR A 22 -5.69 2.81 -6.92
CA TYR A 22 -5.36 2.97 -8.31
C TYR A 22 -5.71 4.38 -8.77
N GLU A 23 -4.87 4.92 -9.63
CA GLU A 23 -5.16 6.14 -10.36
C GLU A 23 -4.64 6.04 -11.80
N LYS A 24 -5.25 6.87 -12.66
CA LYS A 24 -4.72 7.17 -13.98
C LYS A 24 -4.04 8.54 -13.92
N PHE A 25 -2.73 8.56 -14.09
CA PHE A 25 -1.90 9.77 -14.00
C PHE A 25 -1.20 9.99 -15.33
N GLU A 26 -1.32 11.18 -15.93
CA GLU A 26 -0.69 11.54 -17.22
C GLU A 26 -0.85 10.48 -18.35
N GLY A 27 -1.98 9.77 -18.36
CA GLY A 27 -2.26 8.71 -19.34
C GLY A 27 -1.80 7.32 -18.93
N GLY A 28 -0.85 7.21 -18.00
CA GLY A 28 -0.38 5.94 -17.44
C GLY A 28 -1.18 5.46 -16.23
N HIS A 29 -1.00 4.18 -15.89
CA HIS A 29 -1.71 3.49 -14.82
C HIS A 29 -0.83 3.27 -13.60
N ILE A 30 -1.29 3.61 -12.40
CA ILE A 30 -0.54 3.38 -11.16
C ILE A 30 -1.40 2.57 -10.20
N VAL A 31 -0.88 1.42 -9.75
CA VAL A 31 -1.51 0.54 -8.77
C VAL A 31 -0.64 0.49 -7.52
N TYR A 32 -1.12 1.10 -6.43
CA TYR A 32 -0.41 1.26 -5.16
C TYR A 32 -0.45 0.01 -4.26
N GLY A 33 -0.81 -1.14 -4.83
CA GLY A 33 -0.82 -2.40 -4.10
C GLY A 33 -1.83 -3.38 -4.67
N GLN A 34 -1.35 -4.51 -5.19
CA GLN A 34 -2.21 -5.59 -5.68
C GLN A 34 -2.79 -6.47 -4.56
N GLY A 35 -2.30 -6.33 -3.32
CA GLY A 35 -2.61 -7.26 -2.24
C GLY A 35 -1.81 -8.56 -2.28
N ASN A 36 -2.31 -9.54 -1.55
CA ASN A 36 -1.57 -10.74 -1.23
C ASN A 36 -2.03 -11.92 -2.09
N PHE A 37 -1.31 -12.20 -3.19
CA PHE A 37 -1.81 -13.12 -4.23
C PHE A 37 -1.81 -14.60 -3.80
N ASN A 38 -0.76 -15.07 -3.13
CA ASN A 38 -0.62 -16.49 -2.79
C ASN A 38 0.12 -16.71 -1.46
N PHE A 39 -0.44 -16.19 -0.37
CA PHE A 39 0.06 -16.43 0.97
C PHE A 39 -1.07 -16.94 1.86
N SER A 40 -1.29 -18.25 1.83
CA SER A 40 -2.17 -18.97 2.75
C SER A 40 -1.48 -19.17 4.10
N TYR A 41 -1.14 -18.09 4.80
CA TYR A 41 -0.49 -18.14 6.11
C TYR A 41 -1.28 -17.33 7.15
N GLY A 42 -1.53 -17.92 8.32
CA GLY A 42 -2.08 -17.22 9.49
C GLY A 42 -3.60 -17.36 9.70
N GLU A 43 -4.10 -16.64 10.71
CA GLU A 43 -5.51 -16.62 11.10
C GLU A 43 -6.28 -15.53 10.34
N VAL A 44 -7.19 -15.93 9.44
CA VAL A 44 -7.98 -15.06 8.55
C VAL A 44 -8.70 -13.93 9.29
N GLU A 45 -9.21 -14.23 10.47
CA GLU A 45 -10.00 -13.29 11.28
C GLU A 45 -9.20 -12.09 11.78
N LYS A 46 -7.88 -12.24 11.95
CA LYS A 46 -7.02 -11.18 12.50
C LYS A 46 -6.56 -10.16 11.46
N LYS A 47 -6.55 -10.52 10.17
CA LYS A 47 -6.06 -9.66 9.07
C LYS A 47 -6.86 -9.90 7.78
N PRO A 48 -8.14 -9.50 7.71
CA PRO A 48 -9.00 -9.79 6.56
C PRO A 48 -8.46 -9.23 5.24
N THR A 49 -7.77 -8.08 5.26
CA THR A 49 -7.12 -7.47 4.09
C THR A 49 -5.93 -8.28 3.54
N TRP A 50 -5.39 -9.21 4.33
CA TRP A 50 -4.27 -10.08 3.96
C TRP A 50 -4.69 -11.25 3.06
N TYR A 51 -6.00 -11.51 2.94
CA TYR A 51 -6.55 -12.63 2.18
C TYR A 51 -7.27 -12.18 0.91
N THR A 52 -7.14 -10.92 0.54
CA THR A 52 -7.67 -10.38 -0.70
C THR A 52 -6.55 -9.81 -1.56
N SER A 53 -6.69 -9.99 -2.88
CA SER A 53 -5.78 -9.45 -3.87
C SER A 53 -6.53 -9.11 -5.16
N LEU A 54 -5.83 -8.44 -6.07
CA LEU A 54 -6.28 -8.18 -7.43
C LEU A 54 -5.34 -8.91 -8.38
N LEU A 55 -5.89 -9.74 -9.25
CA LEU A 55 -5.24 -10.09 -10.50
C LEU A 55 -5.38 -8.89 -11.43
N VAL A 56 -4.24 -8.26 -11.74
CA VAL A 56 -4.15 -7.11 -12.65
C VAL A 56 -3.93 -7.63 -14.06
N GLU A 57 -4.83 -7.28 -14.97
CA GLU A 57 -4.72 -7.60 -16.39
C GLU A 57 -4.39 -6.32 -17.16
N LEU A 58 -3.36 -6.40 -18.01
CA LEU A 58 -2.94 -5.33 -18.90
C LEU A 58 -3.20 -5.75 -20.35
N ASP A 59 -4.03 -4.99 -21.05
CA ASP A 59 -4.17 -5.08 -22.50
C ASP A 59 -3.21 -4.09 -23.16
N ILE A 60 -2.28 -4.63 -23.95
CA ILE A 60 -1.16 -3.90 -24.55
C ILE A 60 -1.22 -3.83 -26.08
N GLU A 61 -2.34 -4.23 -26.70
CA GLU A 61 -2.38 -4.35 -28.17
C GLU A 61 -2.45 -2.99 -28.89
N LYS A 62 -3.18 -2.02 -28.36
CA LYS A 62 -3.37 -0.69 -28.97
C LYS A 62 -3.08 0.43 -28.01
N GLU A 63 -4.01 0.63 -27.08
CA GLU A 63 -3.87 1.53 -25.95
C GLU A 63 -3.66 0.65 -24.71
N MET A 64 -2.76 1.07 -23.82
CA MET A 64 -2.61 0.42 -22.53
C MET A 64 -3.94 0.53 -21.78
N ASN A 65 -4.60 -0.59 -21.52
CA ASN A 65 -5.79 -0.68 -20.68
C ASN A 65 -5.52 -1.61 -19.51
N ILE A 66 -6.19 -1.32 -18.39
CA ILE A 66 -6.06 -2.09 -17.15
C ILE A 66 -7.44 -2.58 -16.70
N SER A 67 -7.50 -3.83 -16.27
CA SER A 67 -8.67 -4.40 -15.60
C SER A 67 -8.26 -5.13 -14.33
N PHE A 68 -9.19 -5.20 -13.36
CA PHE A 68 -8.93 -5.73 -12.02
C PHE A 68 -9.88 -6.87 -11.72
N HIS A 69 -9.32 -8.05 -11.48
CA HIS A 69 -10.08 -9.25 -11.13
C HIS A 69 -9.82 -9.60 -9.67
N PRO A 70 -10.81 -9.46 -8.77
CA PRO A 70 -10.61 -9.71 -7.34
C PRO A 70 -10.34 -11.19 -7.08
N ILE A 71 -9.40 -11.45 -6.18
CA ILE A 71 -8.94 -12.77 -5.76
C ILE A 71 -9.11 -12.88 -4.24
N VAL A 72 -9.53 -14.05 -3.79
CA VAL A 72 -9.56 -14.44 -2.38
C VAL A 72 -8.56 -15.56 -2.14
N THR A 73 -7.79 -15.46 -1.06
CA THR A 73 -6.90 -16.52 -0.60
C THR A 73 -7.72 -17.57 0.14
N THR A 74 -7.51 -18.84 -0.22
CA THR A 74 -8.13 -20.00 0.41
C THR A 74 -7.07 -20.78 1.19
N LEU A 75 -7.49 -21.82 1.92
CA LEU A 75 -6.56 -22.69 2.65
C LEU A 75 -5.52 -23.36 1.73
N THR A 76 -5.89 -23.60 0.46
CA THR A 76 -5.08 -24.36 -0.49
C THR A 76 -4.45 -23.51 -1.59
N GLY A 77 -4.61 -22.18 -1.54
CA GLY A 77 -4.11 -21.28 -2.57
C GLY A 77 -4.97 -20.03 -2.71
N CYS A 78 -5.43 -19.74 -3.91
CA CYS A 78 -6.26 -18.57 -4.21
C CYS A 78 -7.30 -18.88 -5.30
N ASP A 79 -8.44 -18.21 -5.23
CA ASP A 79 -9.55 -18.33 -6.20
C ASP A 79 -10.05 -16.95 -6.63
N LEU A 80 -10.64 -16.88 -7.83
CA LEU A 80 -11.39 -15.69 -8.26
C LEU A 80 -12.56 -15.44 -7.30
N ALA A 81 -12.59 -14.24 -6.73
CA ALA A 81 -13.70 -13.80 -5.89
C ALA A 81 -14.98 -13.70 -6.73
N ARG A 82 -16.12 -14.08 -6.14
CA ARG A 82 -17.43 -14.07 -6.83
C ARG A 82 -18.53 -13.57 -5.89
N GLY A 83 -19.62 -13.10 -6.49
CA GLY A 83 -20.80 -12.69 -5.72
C GLY A 83 -20.45 -11.57 -4.74
N LYS A 84 -20.79 -11.78 -3.46
CA LYS A 84 -20.63 -10.79 -2.41
C LYS A 84 -19.16 -10.35 -2.21
N ASP A 85 -18.22 -11.30 -2.17
CA ASP A 85 -16.81 -10.99 -1.91
C ASP A 85 -16.20 -10.11 -3.00
N ALA A 86 -16.51 -10.40 -4.27
CA ALA A 86 -16.07 -9.59 -5.40
C ALA A 86 -16.59 -8.14 -5.31
N VAL A 87 -17.87 -7.98 -4.94
CA VAL A 87 -18.49 -6.67 -4.76
C VAL A 87 -17.84 -5.91 -3.61
N GLU A 88 -17.61 -6.55 -2.46
CA GLU A 88 -16.99 -5.90 -1.30
C GLU A 88 -15.55 -5.46 -1.59
N ILE A 89 -14.74 -6.32 -2.20
CA ILE A 89 -13.35 -6.02 -2.55
C ILE A 89 -13.27 -4.84 -3.53
N LEU A 90 -14.05 -4.88 -4.61
CA LEU A 90 -14.03 -3.83 -5.64
C LEU A 90 -14.65 -2.53 -5.15
N THR A 91 -15.66 -2.58 -4.28
CA THR A 91 -16.25 -1.37 -3.68
C THR A 91 -15.21 -0.68 -2.81
N ALA A 92 -14.58 -1.40 -1.88
CA ALA A 92 -13.55 -0.82 -1.01
C ALA A 92 -12.34 -0.31 -1.80
N PHE A 93 -11.96 -0.98 -2.89
CA PHE A 93 -10.92 -0.51 -3.80
C PHE A 93 -11.31 0.80 -4.48
N ASN A 94 -12.52 0.89 -5.04
CA ASN A 94 -13.00 2.11 -5.69
C ASN A 94 -13.17 3.29 -4.73
N GLU A 95 -13.56 3.04 -3.48
CA GLU A 95 -13.62 4.07 -2.43
C GLU A 95 -12.23 4.67 -2.15
N ARG A 96 -11.18 3.83 -2.07
CA ARG A 96 -9.79 4.31 -1.93
C ARG A 96 -9.29 5.02 -3.18
N ASN A 97 -9.73 4.62 -4.37
CA ASN A 97 -9.40 5.33 -5.61
C ASN A 97 -10.02 6.73 -5.61
N ALA A 98 -11.26 6.86 -5.13
CA ALA A 98 -11.94 8.14 -5.02
C ALA A 98 -11.24 9.07 -4.02
N SER A 99 -10.76 8.56 -2.88
CA SER A 99 -10.07 9.39 -1.88
C SER A 99 -8.74 9.96 -2.37
N LEU A 100 -8.09 9.35 -3.38
CA LEU A 100 -6.93 9.94 -4.05
C LEU A 100 -7.29 11.24 -4.79
N LEU A 101 -8.47 11.31 -5.39
CA LEU A 101 -8.88 12.43 -6.25
C LEU A 101 -9.19 13.70 -5.45
N ASP A 102 -9.78 13.56 -4.27
CA ASP A 102 -10.15 14.68 -3.40
C ASP A 102 -9.13 14.95 -2.27
N GLY A 103 -8.12 14.08 -2.14
CA GLY A 103 -7.06 14.21 -1.14
C GLY A 103 -7.47 13.80 0.28
N SER A 104 -8.68 13.29 0.49
CA SER A 104 -9.18 12.86 1.81
C SER A 104 -8.36 11.73 2.42
N TRP A 105 -7.59 10.99 1.62
CA TRP A 105 -6.65 9.98 2.11
C TRP A 105 -5.62 10.53 3.11
N ARG A 106 -5.29 11.83 3.04
CA ARG A 106 -4.33 12.49 3.93
C ARG A 106 -4.77 12.45 5.39
N ASP A 107 -6.06 12.59 5.66
CA ASP A 107 -6.61 12.51 7.03
C ASP A 107 -6.44 11.09 7.59
N GLY A 108 -6.68 10.08 6.75
CA GLY A 108 -6.48 8.68 7.11
C GLY A 108 -4.99 8.35 7.34
N TRP A 109 -4.10 8.90 6.51
CA TRP A 109 -2.66 8.77 6.70
C TRP A 109 -2.17 9.42 8.00
N HIS A 110 -2.62 10.65 8.28
CA HIS A 110 -2.29 11.35 9.51
C HIS A 110 -2.79 10.57 10.75
N ALA A 111 -4.03 10.07 10.71
CA ALA A 111 -4.60 9.27 11.79
C ALA A 111 -3.86 7.93 11.97
N PHE A 112 -3.43 7.29 10.88
CA PHE A 112 -2.60 6.09 10.94
C PHE A 112 -1.27 6.37 11.65
N CYS A 113 -0.54 7.40 11.21
CA CYS A 113 0.77 7.74 11.77
C CYS A 113 0.67 8.12 13.24
N THR A 114 -0.32 8.93 13.61
CA THR A 114 -0.51 9.43 14.98
C THR A 114 -1.26 8.47 15.91
N SER A 115 -1.67 7.29 15.42
CA SER A 115 -2.24 6.25 16.28
C SER A 115 -1.23 5.82 17.34
N GLU A 116 -1.72 5.51 18.55
CA GLU A 116 -0.86 5.14 19.69
C GLU A 116 0.05 3.95 19.35
N GLU A 117 -0.47 2.96 18.63
CA GLU A 117 0.30 1.79 18.19
C GLU A 117 1.47 2.17 17.28
N ILE A 118 1.21 2.96 16.23
CA ILE A 118 2.25 3.34 15.27
C ILE A 118 3.22 4.32 15.90
N PHE A 119 2.74 5.34 16.60
CA PHE A 119 3.59 6.31 17.29
C PHE A 119 4.57 5.61 18.24
N ASN A 120 4.08 4.73 19.13
CA ASN A 120 4.92 3.99 20.08
C ASN A 120 5.89 3.04 19.37
N SER A 121 5.41 2.31 18.35
CA SER A 121 6.26 1.40 17.56
C SER A 121 7.45 2.11 16.91
N TYR A 122 7.29 3.38 16.55
CA TYR A 122 8.34 4.19 15.94
C TYR A 122 9.23 4.87 16.98
N THR A 123 8.68 5.45 18.03
CA THR A 123 9.47 6.10 19.11
C THR A 123 10.33 5.10 19.88
N GLU A 124 9.77 3.95 20.28
CA GLU A 124 10.49 2.93 21.05
C GLU A 124 11.68 2.35 20.26
N LYS A 125 11.57 2.24 18.93
CA LYS A 125 12.69 1.77 18.10
C LYS A 125 13.86 2.74 18.14
N VAL A 126 13.59 4.05 18.04
CA VAL A 126 14.65 5.07 18.17
C VAL A 126 15.35 4.97 19.52
N GLU A 127 14.60 4.82 20.61
CA GLU A 127 15.19 4.72 21.95
C GLU A 127 16.05 3.46 22.13
N ARG A 128 15.66 2.35 21.50
CA ARG A 128 16.31 1.03 21.70
C ARG A 128 17.42 0.71 20.70
N ASP A 129 17.41 1.34 19.53
CA ASP A 129 18.24 0.92 18.41
C ASP A 129 19.65 1.53 18.42
N PHE A 130 19.94 2.49 19.30
CA PHE A 130 21.29 3.07 19.43
C PHE A 130 22.21 2.34 20.43
N ASP A 131 21.67 1.39 21.18
CA ASP A 131 22.38 0.68 22.26
C ASP A 131 23.37 -0.39 21.77
N ASP A 132 23.25 -0.88 20.53
CA ASP A 132 24.07 -1.96 19.98
C ASP A 132 24.24 -1.83 18.45
N ASP A 133 25.39 -2.23 17.91
CA ASP A 133 25.74 -2.08 16.49
C ASP A 133 24.81 -2.87 15.55
N GLU A 134 24.29 -4.03 15.97
CA GLU A 134 23.29 -4.78 15.18
C GLU A 134 21.95 -4.04 15.13
N LYS A 135 21.53 -3.43 16.24
CA LYS A 135 20.27 -2.67 16.28
C LYS A 135 20.35 -1.35 15.53
N ARG A 136 21.55 -0.74 15.45
CA ARG A 136 21.79 0.43 14.59
C ARG A 136 21.52 0.14 13.12
N GLN A 137 21.70 -1.11 12.67
CA GLN A 137 21.36 -1.50 11.30
C GLN A 137 19.85 -1.58 11.08
N LEU A 138 19.07 -1.96 12.09
CA LEU A 138 17.61 -1.92 12.02
C LEU A 138 17.10 -0.50 11.85
N PHE A 139 17.65 0.44 12.63
CA PHE A 139 17.37 1.86 12.47
C PHE A 139 17.74 2.37 11.07
N ALA A 140 18.94 2.02 10.58
CA ALA A 140 19.38 2.39 9.23
C ALA A 140 18.43 1.85 8.15
N HIS A 141 17.88 0.65 8.33
CA HIS A 141 16.91 0.09 7.39
C HIS A 141 15.60 0.91 7.31
N PHE A 142 15.18 1.53 8.42
CA PHE A 142 14.03 2.43 8.42
C PHE A 142 14.31 3.71 7.61
N LEU A 143 15.56 4.18 7.57
CA LEU A 143 15.97 5.32 6.74
C LEU A 143 16.06 4.96 5.25
N ASP A 144 16.43 3.72 4.92
CA ASP A 144 16.49 3.25 3.53
C ASP A 144 15.10 2.99 2.94
N CYS A 145 14.11 2.67 3.80
CA CYS A 145 12.74 2.43 3.38
C CYS A 145 11.96 3.74 3.29
N GLU A 146 11.56 4.10 2.06
CA GLU A 146 10.75 5.29 1.78
C GLU A 146 9.45 5.31 2.61
N ALA A 147 8.76 4.18 2.71
CA ALA A 147 7.52 4.08 3.49
C ALA A 147 7.71 4.34 4.99
N HIS A 148 8.82 3.88 5.59
CA HIS A 148 9.14 4.19 6.98
C HIS A 148 9.53 5.66 7.14
N THR A 149 10.30 6.19 6.19
CA THR A 149 10.69 7.60 6.16
C THR A 149 9.48 8.54 6.07
N ASP A 150 8.45 8.19 5.31
CA ASP A 150 7.23 8.99 5.21
C ASP A 150 6.46 9.05 6.53
N VAL A 151 6.37 7.95 7.28
CA VAL A 151 5.77 7.95 8.63
C VAL A 151 6.52 8.91 9.56
N TRP A 152 7.86 8.92 9.48
CA TRP A 152 8.68 9.84 10.27
C TRP A 152 8.44 11.30 9.93
N ARG A 153 8.30 11.61 8.64
CA ARG A 153 8.02 12.98 8.17
C ARG A 153 6.66 13.47 8.65
N GLU A 154 5.66 12.58 8.68
CA GLU A 154 4.34 12.87 9.23
C GLU A 154 4.38 13.09 10.75
N LEU A 155 5.10 12.25 11.49
CA LEU A 155 5.21 12.34 12.95
C LEU A 155 6.06 13.52 13.44
N TYR A 156 7.11 13.86 12.70
CA TYR A 156 8.10 14.86 13.08
C TYR A 156 8.31 15.87 11.96
N PRO A 157 7.29 16.69 11.62
CA PRO A 157 7.38 17.65 10.54
C PRO A 157 8.45 18.69 10.85
N THR A 158 9.35 18.91 9.89
CA THR A 158 10.34 19.99 10.01
C THR A 158 9.72 21.34 9.66
N TRP A 159 10.40 22.43 10.01
CA TRP A 159 10.01 23.79 9.62
C TRP A 159 9.90 24.00 8.10
N ASN A 160 10.49 23.11 7.30
CA ASN A 160 10.46 23.13 5.84
C ASN A 160 9.61 22.00 5.24
N HIS A 161 8.79 21.30 6.04
CA HIS A 161 7.98 20.20 5.53
C HIS A 161 6.93 20.72 4.54
N THR A 162 6.97 20.20 3.31
CA THR A 162 5.97 20.43 2.27
C THR A 162 5.27 19.11 2.00
N ASN A 163 3.94 19.09 2.02
CA ASN A 163 3.10 17.90 1.81
C ASN A 163 3.03 17.45 0.33
N ASP A 164 4.05 17.80 -0.45
CA ASP A 164 4.10 17.74 -1.92
C ASP A 164 5.08 16.67 -2.40
#